data_AF-A0A349KZQ0-F1
#
_entry.id   AF-A0A349KZQ0-F1
#
_cell.length_a   1.000
_cell.length_b   1.000
_cell.length_c   1.000
_cell.angle_alpha   90.00
_cell.angle_beta   90.00
_cell.angle_gamma   90.00
#
_symmetry.space_group_name_H-M   'P 1'
#
loop_
_entity.id
_entity.type
_entity.pdbx_description
1 polymer ?
#
loop_
_entity_poly.entity_id
_entity_poly.type
_entity_poly.pdbx_seq_one_letter_code
_entity_poly.pdbx_strand_id
1 'polypeptide(L)'
;MTQSTIATPAGMHISGQMQPGYERVLTPEALALVARLTRAFEPRRQALLAARVERAARLDAGERPDFLAETAHIRAGDWKIAPIPAALECRRVEITGPVERKMVINAFNSGADSYMTDFEDSNTP
;
A
#
# COMPACT_ATOMS: atom_id res chain seq x y z
N MET A 1 -5.11 -2.57 -34.53
CA MET A 1 -4.65 -3.26 -33.30
C MET A 1 -5.89 -3.71 -32.56
N THR A 2 -6.15 -5.01 -32.53
CA THR A 2 -7.32 -5.59 -31.87
C THR A 2 -7.23 -5.35 -30.37
N GLN A 3 -8.19 -4.65 -29.78
CA GLN A 3 -8.35 -4.59 -28.33
C GLN A 3 -8.55 -6.03 -27.84
N SER A 4 -7.54 -6.63 -27.22
CA SER A 4 -7.75 -7.83 -26.43
C SER A 4 -8.66 -7.47 -25.28
N THR A 5 -9.90 -7.94 -25.33
CA THR A 5 -10.87 -7.77 -24.25
C THR A 5 -10.40 -8.65 -23.10
N ILE A 6 -9.85 -8.05 -22.05
CA ILE A 6 -9.48 -8.77 -20.82
C ILE A 6 -10.78 -9.15 -20.11
N ALA A 7 -10.95 -10.44 -19.80
CA ALA A 7 -12.06 -10.90 -18.97
C ALA A 7 -11.93 -10.32 -17.56
N THR A 8 -12.92 -9.54 -17.12
CA THR A 8 -12.94 -8.95 -15.78
C THR A 8 -13.89 -9.70 -14.85
N PRO A 9 -13.58 -9.78 -13.53
CA PRO A 9 -14.52 -10.24 -12.52
C PRO A 9 -15.83 -9.45 -12.54
N ALA A 10 -16.93 -10.07 -12.10
CA ALA A 10 -18.24 -9.40 -12.01
C ALA A 10 -18.15 -8.07 -11.21
N GLY A 11 -18.70 -7.00 -11.78
CA GLY A 11 -18.69 -5.67 -11.17
C GLY A 11 -17.34 -4.94 -11.26
N MET A 12 -16.32 -5.51 -11.93
CA MET A 12 -15.07 -4.81 -12.23
C MET A 12 -15.09 -4.26 -13.66
N HIS A 13 -14.68 -3.01 -13.80
CA HIS A 13 -14.54 -2.32 -15.08
C HIS A 13 -13.16 -1.67 -15.18
N ILE A 14 -12.48 -1.85 -16.31
CA ILE A 14 -11.19 -1.21 -16.61
C ILE A 14 -11.49 -0.05 -17.57
N SER A 15 -11.33 1.19 -17.10
CA SER A 15 -11.53 2.41 -17.90
C SER A 15 -10.25 2.92 -18.58
N GLY A 16 -9.08 2.49 -18.11
CA GLY A 16 -7.79 2.91 -18.67
C GLY A 16 -7.54 2.32 -20.06
N GLN A 17 -6.89 3.10 -20.92
CA GLN A 17 -6.46 2.59 -22.22
C GLN A 17 -5.40 1.49 -22.04
N MET A 18 -5.67 0.31 -22.60
CA MET A 18 -4.70 -0.79 -22.60
C MET A 18 -3.45 -0.43 -23.40
N GLN A 19 -2.29 -0.56 -22.77
CA GLN A 19 -0.98 -0.37 -23.39
C GLN A 19 -0.24 -1.70 -23.53
N PRO A 20 0.70 -1.83 -24.49
CA PRO A 20 1.51 -3.04 -24.61
C PRO A 20 2.21 -3.41 -23.31
N GLY A 21 2.06 -4.67 -22.88
CA GLY A 21 2.67 -5.20 -21.68
C GLY A 21 1.77 -5.17 -20.44
N TYR A 22 0.64 -4.44 -20.46
CA TYR A 22 -0.33 -4.42 -19.35
C TYR A 22 -1.02 -5.76 -19.17
N GLU A 23 -1.22 -6.52 -20.24
CA GLU A 23 -1.80 -7.87 -20.22
C GLU A 23 -1.01 -8.85 -19.35
N ARG A 24 0.28 -8.56 -19.07
CA ARG A 24 1.12 -9.36 -18.18
C ARG A 24 0.88 -9.08 -16.69
N VAL A 25 0.31 -7.90 -16.38
CA VAL A 25 0.00 -7.48 -15.01
C VAL A 25 -1.49 -7.70 -14.73
N LEU A 26 -2.35 -7.34 -15.67
CA LEU A 26 -3.80 -7.44 -15.59
C LEU A 26 -4.29 -8.82 -16.04
N THR A 27 -3.68 -9.89 -15.51
CA THR A 27 -4.12 -11.26 -15.80
C THR A 27 -5.45 -11.56 -15.11
N PRO A 28 -6.25 -12.52 -15.61
CA PRO A 28 -7.52 -12.90 -14.97
C PRO A 28 -7.39 -13.23 -13.48
N GLU A 29 -6.30 -13.92 -13.09
CA GLU A 29 -6.03 -14.30 -11.70
C GLU A 29 -5.67 -13.10 -10.84
N ALA A 30 -4.86 -12.17 -11.36
CA ALA A 30 -4.51 -10.93 -10.66
C ALA A 30 -5.77 -10.05 -10.45
N LEU A 31 -6.60 -9.90 -11.47
CA LEU A 31 -7.86 -9.17 -11.37
C LEU A 31 -8.83 -9.84 -10.39
N ALA A 32 -8.92 -11.18 -10.39
CA ALA A 32 -9.73 -11.92 -9.43
C ALA A 32 -9.23 -11.70 -7.98
N LEU A 33 -7.92 -11.65 -7.77
CA LEU A 33 -7.34 -11.31 -6.47
C LEU A 33 -7.74 -9.90 -6.03
N VAL A 34 -7.55 -8.89 -6.89
CA VAL A 34 -7.94 -7.50 -6.60
C VAL A 34 -9.43 -7.42 -6.24
N ALA A 35 -10.30 -8.05 -7.04
CA ALA A 35 -11.74 -8.08 -6.77
C ALA A 35 -12.07 -8.66 -5.38
N ARG A 36 -11.41 -9.75 -4.98
CA ARG A 36 -11.62 -10.35 -3.64
C ARG A 36 -11.15 -9.41 -2.53
N LEU A 37 -9.97 -8.80 -2.67
CA LEU A 37 -9.42 -7.87 -1.68
C LEU A 37 -10.31 -6.64 -1.52
N THR A 38 -10.72 -6.00 -2.62
CA THR A 38 -11.61 -4.83 -2.58
C THR A 38 -12.92 -5.17 -1.89
N ARG A 39 -13.56 -6.29 -2.25
CA ARG A 39 -14.83 -6.70 -1.61
C ARG A 39 -14.69 -6.96 -0.12
N ALA A 40 -13.56 -7.55 0.30
CA ALA A 40 -13.33 -7.87 1.71
C ALA A 40 -13.01 -6.63 2.56
N PHE A 41 -12.24 -5.67 2.02
CA PHE A 41 -11.63 -4.62 2.83
C PHE A 41 -12.15 -3.21 2.57
N GLU A 42 -12.80 -2.93 1.43
CA GLU A 42 -13.30 -1.59 1.10
C GLU A 42 -14.30 -1.03 2.13
N PRO A 43 -15.29 -1.81 2.64
CA PRO A 43 -16.21 -1.28 3.65
C PRO A 43 -15.49 -0.80 4.91
N ARG A 44 -14.45 -1.53 5.36
CA ARG A 44 -13.66 -1.12 6.52
C ARG A 44 -12.79 0.10 6.20
N ARG A 45 -12.21 0.18 5.00
CA ARG A 45 -11.44 1.35 4.55
C ARG A 45 -12.30 2.61 4.61
N GLN A 46 -13.53 2.57 4.10
CA GLN A 46 -14.48 3.68 4.14
C GLN A 46 -14.84 4.09 5.57
N ALA A 47 -15.15 3.11 6.44
CA ALA A 47 -15.44 3.39 7.85
C ALA A 47 -14.25 4.07 8.57
N LEU A 48 -13.02 3.68 8.25
CA LEU A 48 -11.81 4.32 8.82
C LEU A 48 -11.60 5.73 8.29
N LEU A 49 -11.93 6.01 7.02
CA LEU A 49 -11.87 7.37 6.47
C LEU A 49 -12.90 8.29 7.13
N ALA A 50 -14.13 7.81 7.34
CA ALA A 50 -15.14 8.55 8.09
C ALA A 50 -14.69 8.84 9.54
N ALA A 51 -14.13 7.83 10.23
CA ALA A 51 -13.60 8.01 11.58
C ALA A 51 -12.45 9.03 11.65
N ARG A 52 -11.65 9.18 10.58
CA ARG A 52 -10.61 10.23 10.49
C ARG A 52 -11.24 11.63 10.43
N VAL A 53 -12.33 11.81 9.70
CA VAL A 53 -13.06 13.09 9.64
C VAL A 53 -13.63 13.45 11.01
N GLU A 54 -14.26 12.48 11.69
CA GLU A 54 -14.76 12.68 13.05
C GLU A 54 -13.64 13.01 14.05
N ARG A 55 -12.48 12.34 13.94
CA ARG A 55 -11.32 12.62 14.78
C ARG A 55 -10.80 14.04 14.55
N ALA A 56 -10.69 14.46 13.29
CA ALA A 56 -10.23 15.79 12.93
C ALA A 56 -11.15 16.86 13.54
N ALA A 57 -12.47 16.70 13.43
CA ALA A 57 -13.43 17.64 14.01
C ALA A 57 -13.28 17.80 15.53
N ARG A 58 -12.96 16.71 16.27
CA ARG A 58 -12.71 16.81 17.72
C ARG A 58 -11.40 17.53 18.03
N LEU A 59 -10.35 17.30 17.23
CA LEU A 59 -9.08 17.99 17.38
C LEU A 59 -9.24 19.49 17.12
N ASP A 60 -10.00 19.87 16.09
CA ASP A 60 -10.30 21.26 15.77
C ASP A 60 -11.15 21.93 16.86
N ALA A 61 -12.01 21.17 17.54
CA ALA A 61 -12.78 21.62 18.70
C ALA A 61 -11.93 21.76 19.99
N GLY A 62 -10.61 21.50 19.93
CA GLY A 62 -9.67 21.71 21.03
C GLY A 62 -9.21 20.43 21.72
N GLU A 63 -9.67 19.25 21.31
CA GLU A 63 -9.07 18.00 21.77
C GLU A 63 -7.58 17.95 21.36
N ARG A 64 -6.70 17.53 22.27
CA ARG A 64 -5.27 17.33 21.97
C ARG A 64 -4.96 15.84 21.88
N PRO A 65 -4.09 15.40 20.94
CA PRO A 65 -3.61 14.03 20.92
C PRO A 65 -2.86 13.73 22.22
N ASP A 66 -3.17 12.58 22.82
CA ASP A 66 -2.45 12.02 23.97
C ASP A 66 -2.53 10.49 23.92
N PHE A 67 -1.78 9.82 24.79
CA PHE A 67 -1.80 8.37 24.91
C PHE A 67 -3.17 7.87 25.37
N LEU A 68 -3.73 6.90 24.63
CA LEU A 68 -5.03 6.31 24.97
C LEU A 68 -4.93 5.51 26.29
N ALA A 69 -5.84 5.79 27.22
CA ALA A 69 -5.90 5.09 28.51
C ALA A 69 -6.28 3.61 28.34
N GLU A 70 -7.21 3.30 27.45
CA GLU A 70 -7.70 1.94 27.19
C GLU A 70 -6.61 0.95 26.71
N THR A 71 -5.55 1.45 26.07
CA THR A 71 -4.43 0.63 25.59
C THR A 71 -3.19 0.68 26.49
N ALA A 72 -3.31 1.22 27.71
CA ALA A 72 -2.19 1.30 28.66
C ALA A 72 -1.60 -0.09 28.98
N HIS A 73 -2.45 -1.10 29.12
CA HIS A 73 -2.03 -2.48 29.38
C HIS A 73 -1.17 -3.08 28.25
N ILE A 74 -1.38 -2.67 26.99
CA ILE A 74 -0.56 -3.11 25.85
C ILE A 74 0.83 -2.48 25.94
N ARG A 75 0.91 -1.19 26.27
CA ARG A 75 2.19 -0.47 26.42
C ARG A 75 3.02 -0.97 27.61
N ALA A 76 2.35 -1.42 28.67
CA ALA A 76 2.99 -1.97 29.87
C ALA A 76 3.29 -3.48 29.76
N GLY A 77 2.81 -4.15 28.71
CA GLY A 77 3.00 -5.60 28.55
C GLY A 77 4.41 -5.96 28.05
N ASP A 78 4.85 -7.17 28.40
CA ASP A 78 6.09 -7.77 27.87
C ASP A 78 5.77 -8.60 26.62
N TRP A 79 5.83 -7.96 25.46
CA TRP A 79 5.60 -8.60 24.16
C TRP A 79 6.61 -8.12 23.13
N LYS A 80 6.76 -8.91 22.06
CA LYS A 80 7.60 -8.60 20.91
C LYS A 80 6.83 -8.86 19.62
N ILE A 81 7.23 -8.20 18.55
CA ILE A 81 6.75 -8.53 17.20
C ILE A 81 7.15 -9.96 16.83
N ALA A 82 6.56 -10.48 15.75
CA ALA A 82 6.99 -11.74 15.15
C ALA A 82 8.47 -11.68 14.70
N PRO A 83 9.16 -12.83 14.57
CA PRO A 83 10.55 -12.90 14.13
C PRO A 83 10.80 -12.14 12.82
N ILE A 84 11.92 -11.42 12.77
CA ILE A 84 12.34 -10.65 11.59
C ILE A 84 12.99 -11.61 10.59
N PRO A 85 12.59 -11.61 9.31
CA PRO A 85 13.30 -12.37 8.27
C PRO A 85 14.75 -11.88 8.12
N ALA A 86 15.69 -12.79 7.86
CA ALA A 86 17.12 -12.47 7.72
C ALA A 86 17.41 -11.32 6.73
N ALA A 87 16.64 -11.25 5.63
CA ALA A 87 16.77 -10.19 4.62
C ALA A 87 16.42 -8.78 5.14
N LEU A 88 15.77 -8.66 6.30
CA LEU A 88 15.33 -7.39 6.91
C LEU A 88 16.11 -7.05 8.20
N GLU A 89 17.07 -7.86 8.61
CA GLU A 89 17.86 -7.63 9.83
C GLU A 89 18.82 -6.43 9.68
N CYS A 90 19.32 -6.17 8.47
CA CYS A 90 20.21 -5.05 8.17
C CYS A 90 19.49 -4.02 7.27
N ARG A 91 19.22 -2.83 7.82
CA ARG A 91 18.53 -1.71 7.13
C ARG A 91 19.17 -0.37 7.52
N ARG A 92 20.51 -0.30 7.48
CA ARG A 92 21.27 0.89 7.93
C ARG A 92 21.13 2.04 6.93
N VAL A 93 21.07 1.72 5.64
CA VAL A 93 20.81 2.68 4.57
C VAL A 93 19.70 2.14 3.68
N GLU A 94 18.66 2.94 3.50
CA GLU A 94 17.56 2.66 2.58
C GLU A 94 17.46 3.77 1.55
N ILE A 95 17.37 3.40 0.28
CA ILE A 95 17.09 4.36 -0.80
C ILE A 95 15.60 4.31 -1.14
N THR A 96 15.01 5.45 -1.45
CA THR A 96 13.63 5.56 -1.93
C THR A 96 13.62 6.12 -3.35
N GLY A 97 12.60 5.79 -4.13
CA GLY A 97 12.49 6.32 -5.49
C GLY A 97 11.40 5.67 -6.32
N PRO A 98 11.08 6.28 -7.48
CA PRO A 98 9.94 5.91 -8.29
C PRO A 98 10.13 4.56 -8.97
N VAL A 99 9.03 3.98 -9.43
CA VAL A 99 8.97 2.66 -10.10
C VAL A 99 9.49 2.66 -11.55
N GLU A 100 10.06 3.78 -12.02
CA GLU A 100 10.60 3.89 -13.37
C GLU A 100 11.78 2.93 -13.57
N ARG A 101 11.83 2.24 -14.72
CA ARG A 101 12.73 1.11 -14.96
C ARG A 101 14.20 1.44 -14.70
N LYS A 102 14.71 2.57 -15.18
CA LYS A 102 16.11 2.98 -14.96
C LYS A 102 16.35 3.33 -13.49
N MET A 103 15.40 3.98 -12.83
CA MET A 103 15.49 4.31 -11.40
C MET A 103 15.53 3.06 -10.52
N VAL A 104 14.71 2.05 -10.84
CA VAL A 104 14.75 0.75 -10.16
C VAL A 104 16.15 0.13 -10.30
N ILE A 105 16.72 0.09 -11.51
CA ILE A 105 18.07 -0.45 -11.75
C ILE A 105 19.12 0.32 -10.94
N ASN A 106 19.06 1.65 -10.94
CA ASN A 106 20.02 2.47 -10.20
C ASN A 106 19.91 2.26 -8.69
N ALA A 107 18.69 2.16 -8.17
CA ALA A 107 18.43 1.96 -6.75
C ALA A 107 18.97 0.61 -6.25
N PHE A 108 18.73 -0.46 -7.01
CA PHE A 108 19.27 -1.80 -6.71
C PHE A 108 20.81 -1.86 -6.78
N ASN A 109 21.45 -0.97 -7.54
CA ASN A 109 22.91 -0.90 -7.66
C ASN A 109 23.57 0.14 -6.73
N SER A 110 22.81 0.78 -5.85
CA SER A 110 23.29 1.91 -5.03
C SER A 110 24.20 1.50 -3.87
N GLY A 111 24.18 0.23 -3.48
CA GLY A 111 24.84 -0.28 -2.27
C GLY A 111 24.04 -0.03 -0.99
N ALA A 112 22.83 0.52 -1.06
CA ALA A 112 21.89 0.55 0.06
C ALA A 112 21.47 -0.86 0.48
N ASP A 113 21.14 -1.05 1.76
CA ASP A 113 20.68 -2.35 2.26
C ASP A 113 19.26 -2.69 1.76
N SER A 114 18.46 -1.67 1.40
CA SER A 114 17.08 -1.81 0.94
C SER A 114 16.69 -0.70 -0.06
N TYR A 115 15.74 -1.00 -0.93
CA TYR A 115 15.10 -0.04 -1.84
C TYR A 115 13.59 -0.05 -1.64
N MET A 116 13.03 1.09 -1.22
CA MET A 116 11.58 1.33 -1.20
C MET A 116 11.14 1.82 -2.58
N THR A 117 10.65 0.89 -3.41
CA THR A 117 10.04 1.21 -4.71
C THR A 117 8.67 1.85 -4.49
N ASP A 118 8.52 3.09 -4.93
CA ASP A 118 7.43 3.94 -4.47
C ASP A 118 6.36 4.20 -5.54
N PHE A 119 5.11 3.88 -5.20
CA PHE A 119 3.90 4.18 -5.96
C PHE A 119 3.07 5.31 -5.32
N GLU A 120 3.55 5.91 -4.23
CA GLU A 120 2.93 6.99 -3.49
C GLU A 120 3.60 8.34 -3.83
N ASP A 121 4.21 9.03 -2.87
CA ASP A 121 4.52 10.46 -2.98
C ASP A 121 5.55 10.81 -4.07
N SER A 122 6.48 9.90 -4.41
CA SER A 122 7.49 10.14 -5.46
C SER A 122 7.04 9.73 -6.87
N ASN A 123 5.81 9.22 -7.03
CA ASN A 123 5.27 8.81 -8.32
C ASN A 123 4.04 9.64 -8.71
N THR A 124 3.94 10.04 -9.98
CA THR A 124 2.68 10.61 -10.51
C THR A 124 1.77 9.45 -10.95
N PRO A 125 0.67 9.16 -10.23
CA PRO A 125 -0.19 8.01 -10.52
C PRO A 125 -1.04 8.19 -11.77
#